data_AF-A0A9X8MCE3-F1
#
_entry.id   AF-A0A9X8MCE3-F1
#
_cell.length_a   1.000
_cell.length_b   1.000
_cell.length_c   1.000
_cell.angle_alpha   90.00
_cell.angle_beta   90.00
_cell.angle_gamma   90.00
#
_symmetry.space_group_name_H-M   'P 1'
#
loop_
_entity.id
_entity.type
_entity.pdbx_description
1 polymer ?
#
loop_
_entity_poly.entity_id
_entity_poly.type
_entity_poly.pdbx_seq_one_letter_code
_entity_poly.pdbx_strand_id
1 'polypeptide(L)'
;MVVLSTLSPDMSLLNWLGVWLLGSIVLATVSEAAPLSLGLDKAQLERRIPAYLAVLPSCKALMLGAPHPMKDEAGWVYSARGASSFDMSVETTGEQLTRITVKAAAPVSDAVLRDMRCITYALMRAVEPKYSVSHLALSTSKQLWRRAQSEPYCQLYFFTAFEVRLAPVQLVVQR
;
A
#
# COMPACT_ATOMS: atom_id res chain seq x y z
N MET A 1 8.82 -10.77 -54.95
CA MET A 1 8.60 -12.18 -55.34
C MET A 1 9.97 -12.80 -55.51
N VAL A 2 10.24 -13.90 -54.79
CA VAL A 2 11.41 -14.83 -54.90
C VAL A 2 12.79 -14.20 -54.57
N VAL A 3 13.52 -14.48 -53.48
CA VAL A 3 13.92 -15.71 -52.74
C VAL A 3 15.31 -16.25 -53.16
N LEU A 4 16.13 -16.57 -52.13
CA LEU A 4 17.30 -17.47 -52.04
C LEU A 4 18.60 -17.00 -52.77
N SER A 5 19.68 -16.68 -52.04
CA SER A 5 20.72 -17.60 -51.49
C SER A 5 21.70 -18.02 -52.60
N THR A 6 23.03 -18.12 -52.47
CA THR A 6 24.01 -18.42 -51.42
C THR A 6 25.39 -18.24 -52.07
N LEU A 7 26.46 -17.93 -51.31
CA LEU A 7 27.76 -18.62 -51.34
C LEU A 7 28.83 -17.77 -50.63
N SER A 8 29.16 -18.16 -49.40
CA SER A 8 30.49 -18.02 -48.81
C SER A 8 31.40 -19.14 -49.36
N PRO A 9 32.68 -19.25 -48.96
CA PRO A 9 33.64 -18.24 -48.52
C PRO A 9 34.93 -18.31 -49.38
N ASP A 10 35.83 -17.34 -49.24
CA ASP A 10 37.25 -17.65 -49.44
C ASP A 10 38.08 -17.20 -48.25
N MET A 11 39.02 -18.08 -47.95
CA MET A 11 39.68 -18.29 -46.69
C MET A 11 40.90 -17.39 -46.56
N SER A 12 41.13 -16.97 -45.31
CA SER A 12 42.47 -16.88 -44.72
C SER A 12 43.41 -15.82 -45.29
N LEU A 13 43.81 -14.89 -44.44
CA LEU A 13 45.10 -14.99 -43.74
C LEU A 13 45.21 -13.82 -42.75
N LEU A 14 45.28 -14.18 -41.47
CA LEU A 14 46.15 -13.58 -40.45
C LEU A 14 46.24 -12.04 -40.39
N ASN A 15 45.59 -11.44 -39.38
CA ASN A 15 46.34 -10.93 -38.24
C ASN A 15 45.39 -10.39 -37.15
N TRP A 16 45.33 -11.05 -36.00
CA TRP A 16 45.89 -10.58 -34.72
C TRP A 16 44.87 -9.84 -33.83
N LEU A 17 44.71 -10.44 -32.64
CA LEU A 17 44.34 -9.85 -31.35
C LEU A 17 42.87 -9.47 -31.10
N GLY A 18 42.26 -10.26 -30.20
CA GLY A 18 41.36 -9.81 -29.14
C GLY A 18 40.05 -9.20 -29.62
N VAL A 19 38.89 -9.73 -29.28
CA VAL A 19 38.44 -9.99 -27.92
C VAL A 19 37.20 -10.85 -28.05
N TRP A 20 37.17 -11.93 -27.30
CA TRP A 20 35.97 -12.69 -26.97
C TRP A 20 34.93 -11.75 -26.35
N LEU A 21 34.02 -11.19 -27.15
CA LEU A 21 32.78 -10.59 -26.64
C LEU A 21 31.71 -11.67 -26.65
N LEU A 22 31.82 -12.55 -25.67
CA LEU A 22 30.70 -13.27 -25.11
C LEU A 22 29.62 -12.24 -24.78
N GLY A 23 28.55 -12.24 -25.57
CA GLY A 23 27.34 -11.48 -25.30
C GLY A 23 26.71 -12.02 -24.02
N SER A 24 27.13 -11.48 -22.87
CA SER A 24 26.43 -11.63 -21.62
C SER A 24 25.12 -10.86 -21.72
N ILE A 25 24.07 -11.53 -22.16
CA ILE A 25 22.69 -11.11 -21.93
C ILE A 25 22.50 -11.19 -20.42
N VAL A 26 22.70 -10.07 -19.73
CA VAL A 26 22.29 -9.92 -18.34
C VAL A 26 20.76 -9.87 -18.37
N LEU A 27 20.12 -11.03 -18.22
CA LEU A 27 18.73 -11.08 -17.79
C LEU A 27 18.68 -10.47 -16.38
N ALA A 28 18.37 -9.18 -16.31
CA ALA A 28 17.96 -8.57 -15.06
C ALA A 28 16.63 -9.20 -14.65
N THR A 29 16.69 -10.28 -13.87
CA THR A 29 15.52 -10.76 -13.14
C THR A 29 15.16 -9.65 -12.15
N VAL A 30 14.11 -8.90 -12.47
CA VAL A 30 13.49 -7.96 -11.53
C VAL A 30 12.91 -8.82 -10.42
N SER A 31 13.70 -9.06 -9.37
CA SER A 31 13.22 -9.69 -8.15
C SER A 31 12.26 -8.69 -7.51
N GLU A 32 10.96 -8.85 -7.75
CA GLU A 32 9.93 -8.12 -7.04
C GLU A 32 10.07 -8.49 -5.56
N ALA A 33 10.58 -7.56 -4.76
CA ALA A 33 10.83 -7.80 -3.36
C ALA A 33 9.49 -8.15 -2.69
N ALA A 34 9.47 -9.24 -1.92
CA ALA A 34 8.27 -9.65 -1.21
C ALA A 34 7.77 -8.49 -0.33
N PRO A 35 6.46 -8.20 -0.33
CA PRO A 35 5.92 -7.05 0.39
C PRO A 35 6.19 -7.18 1.89
N LEU A 36 6.62 -6.08 2.51
CA LEU A 36 7.04 -6.08 3.91
C LEU A 36 5.84 -6.15 4.87
N SER A 37 5.99 -6.92 5.95
CA SER A 37 4.96 -7.02 7.00
C SER A 37 4.77 -5.68 7.72
N LEU A 38 3.51 -5.31 7.96
CA LEU A 38 3.10 -4.18 8.80
C LEU A 38 3.30 -4.45 10.30
N GLY A 39 3.78 -5.63 10.69
CA GLY A 39 3.92 -6.04 12.10
C GLY A 39 2.58 -6.17 12.81
N LEU A 40 1.54 -6.50 12.05
CA LEU A 40 0.15 -6.62 12.49
C LEU A 40 -0.43 -7.92 11.92
N ASP A 41 -1.11 -8.69 12.77
CA ASP A 41 -1.94 -9.83 12.35
C ASP A 41 -3.44 -9.44 12.35
N LYS A 42 -4.29 -10.30 11.80
CA LYS A 42 -5.74 -10.07 11.71
C LYS A 42 -6.39 -9.83 13.09
N ALA A 43 -6.07 -10.64 14.08
CA ALA A 43 -6.66 -10.53 15.41
C ALA A 43 -6.25 -9.23 16.11
N GLN A 44 -5.01 -8.79 15.89
CA GLN A 44 -4.51 -7.52 16.38
C GLN A 44 -5.19 -6.34 15.68
N LEU A 45 -5.40 -6.39 14.36
CA LEU A 45 -6.15 -5.38 13.61
C LEU A 45 -7.57 -5.23 14.19
N GLU A 46 -8.31 -6.34 14.26
CA GLU A 46 -9.72 -6.36 14.72
C GLU A 46 -9.88 -5.92 16.18
N ARG A 47 -8.88 -6.19 17.03
CA ARG A 47 -8.87 -5.70 18.41
C ARG A 47 -8.46 -4.24 18.52
N ARG A 48 -7.38 -3.83 17.84
CA ARG A 48 -6.74 -2.52 18.05
C ARG A 48 -7.50 -1.38 17.38
N ILE A 49 -8.03 -1.58 16.17
CA ILE A 49 -8.70 -0.50 15.44
C ILE A 49 -9.91 0.04 16.21
N PRO A 50 -10.88 -0.79 16.64
CA PRO A 50 -12.01 -0.30 17.43
C PRO A 50 -11.57 0.34 18.75
N ALA A 51 -10.60 -0.27 19.43
CA ALA A 51 -10.06 0.25 20.69
C ALA A 51 -9.48 1.66 20.53
N TYR A 52 -8.73 1.93 19.45
CA TYR A 52 -8.18 3.25 19.21
C TYR A 52 -9.24 4.26 18.74
N LEU A 53 -10.20 3.85 17.90
CA LEU A 53 -11.30 4.73 17.50
C LEU A 53 -12.12 5.21 18.72
N ALA A 54 -12.35 4.34 19.71
CA ALA A 54 -13.09 4.67 20.92
C ALA A 54 -12.42 5.73 21.81
N VAL A 55 -11.10 5.95 21.68
CA VAL A 55 -10.35 6.97 22.44
C VAL A 55 -10.77 8.39 22.04
N LEU A 56 -11.18 8.60 20.78
CA LEU A 56 -11.52 9.92 20.26
C LEU A 56 -13.04 10.08 20.17
N PRO A 57 -13.67 11.02 20.92
CA PRO A 57 -15.12 11.24 20.84
C PRO A 57 -15.62 11.49 19.42
N SER A 58 -14.83 12.20 18.60
CA SER A 58 -15.15 12.51 17.19
C SER A 58 -15.13 11.29 16.26
N CYS A 59 -14.62 10.14 16.71
CA CYS A 59 -14.48 8.92 15.92
C CYS A 59 -15.46 7.82 16.32
N LYS A 60 -16.29 8.03 17.35
CA LYS A 60 -17.23 7.02 17.88
C LYS A 60 -18.26 6.53 16.86
N ALA A 61 -18.59 7.34 15.86
CA ALA A 61 -19.54 6.98 14.81
C ALA A 61 -18.94 6.03 13.76
N LEU A 62 -17.62 5.89 13.70
CA LEU A 62 -16.96 5.02 12.73
C LEU A 62 -16.86 3.60 13.31
N MET A 63 -17.53 2.65 12.65
CA MET A 63 -17.55 1.24 13.05
C MET A 63 -17.00 0.37 11.92
N LEU A 64 -16.11 -0.56 12.27
CA LEU A 64 -15.61 -1.57 11.35
C LEU A 64 -16.58 -2.76 11.34
N GLY A 65 -17.08 -3.13 10.17
CA GLY A 65 -17.94 -4.30 9.98
C GLY A 65 -17.18 -5.62 10.01
N ALA A 66 -17.91 -6.73 9.83
CA ALA A 66 -17.30 -8.06 9.76
C ALA A 66 -16.44 -8.24 8.50
N PRO A 67 -15.31 -8.96 8.60
CA PRO A 67 -14.47 -9.27 7.44
C PRO A 67 -15.13 -10.26 6.50
N HIS A 68 -14.90 -10.08 5.21
CA HIS A 68 -15.18 -11.06 4.17
C HIS A 68 -13.89 -11.40 3.44
N PRO A 69 -13.64 -12.66 3.06
CA PRO A 69 -12.44 -13.01 2.30
C PRO A 69 -12.43 -12.31 0.94
N MET A 70 -11.24 -11.91 0.48
CA MET A 70 -11.04 -11.44 -0.90
C MET A 70 -11.19 -12.61 -1.87
N LYS A 71 -11.78 -12.38 -3.06
CA LYS A 71 -12.07 -13.46 -4.02
C LYS A 71 -10.83 -14.03 -4.71
N ASP A 72 -9.90 -13.15 -5.06
CA ASP A 72 -8.78 -13.48 -5.95
C ASP A 72 -7.40 -13.24 -5.30
N GLU A 73 -7.38 -12.81 -4.04
CA GLU A 73 -6.16 -12.41 -3.32
C GLU A 73 -6.19 -12.92 -1.87
N ALA A 74 -5.01 -13.11 -1.28
CA ALA A 74 -4.89 -13.43 0.14
C ALA A 74 -5.21 -12.18 0.97
N GLY A 75 -6.32 -12.21 1.70
CA GLY A 75 -6.75 -11.06 2.49
C GLY A 75 -8.21 -11.04 2.89
N TRP A 76 -8.61 -9.90 3.46
CA TRP A 76 -9.99 -9.64 3.88
C TRP A 76 -10.43 -8.23 3.49
N VAL A 77 -11.72 -8.09 3.22
CA VAL A 77 -12.39 -6.79 3.06
C VAL A 77 -13.30 -6.56 4.26
N TYR A 78 -13.16 -5.39 4.86
CA TYR A 78 -14.03 -4.90 5.92
C TYR A 78 -14.84 -3.72 5.40
N SER A 79 -16.16 -3.75 5.55
CA SER A 79 -16.98 -2.58 5.29
C SER A 79 -17.10 -1.77 6.58
N ALA A 80 -16.58 -0.54 6.60
CA ALA A 80 -16.76 0.40 7.69
C ALA A 80 -17.95 1.33 7.44
N ARG A 81 -18.68 1.67 8.49
CA ARG A 81 -19.79 2.63 8.44
C ARG A 81 -19.48 3.83 9.34
N GLY A 82 -19.58 5.02 8.77
CA GLY A 82 -19.55 6.30 9.47
C GLY A 82 -20.56 7.27 8.84
N ALA A 83 -20.13 8.49 8.55
CA ALA A 83 -20.88 9.42 7.69
C ALA A 83 -20.94 8.95 6.22
N SER A 84 -20.05 8.04 5.82
CA SER A 84 -20.11 7.30 4.56
C SER A 84 -19.77 5.82 4.79
N SER A 85 -20.03 4.98 3.80
CA SER A 85 -19.48 3.63 3.74
C SER A 85 -18.06 3.67 3.18
N PHE A 86 -17.18 2.90 3.80
CA PHE A 86 -15.80 2.71 3.37
C PHE A 86 -15.52 1.23 3.24
N ASP A 87 -14.75 0.85 2.23
CA ASP A 87 -14.20 -0.49 2.14
C ASP A 87 -12.72 -0.44 2.53
N MET A 88 -12.34 -1.28 3.49
CA MET A 88 -10.96 -1.49 3.91
C MET A 88 -10.52 -2.88 3.45
N SER A 89 -9.72 -2.92 2.39
CA SER A 89 -9.05 -4.13 1.91
C SER A 89 -7.75 -4.32 2.67
N VAL A 90 -7.51 -5.54 3.13
CA VAL A 90 -6.34 -5.93 3.91
C VAL A 90 -5.70 -7.13 3.21
N GLU A 91 -4.53 -6.91 2.64
CA GLU A 91 -3.76 -7.94 1.94
C GLU A 91 -2.79 -8.62 2.89
N THR A 92 -2.53 -9.91 2.66
CA THR A 92 -1.61 -10.71 3.47
C THR A 92 -0.59 -11.50 2.67
N THR A 93 0.49 -11.88 3.35
CA THR A 93 1.41 -12.94 2.91
C THR A 93 1.59 -13.90 4.08
N GLY A 94 1.03 -15.11 3.94
CA GLY A 94 0.83 -16.01 5.07
C GLY A 94 -0.10 -15.38 6.12
N GLU A 95 0.37 -15.27 7.37
CA GLU A 95 -0.39 -14.69 8.48
C GLU A 95 -0.16 -13.18 8.68
N GLN A 96 0.77 -12.59 7.92
CA GLN A 96 1.20 -11.21 8.11
C GLN A 96 0.43 -10.27 7.18
N LEU A 97 -0.04 -9.15 7.71
CA LEU A 97 -0.63 -8.08 6.92
C LEU A 97 0.48 -7.28 6.25
N THR A 98 0.33 -7.02 4.95
CA THR A 98 1.36 -6.36 4.13
C THR A 98 0.88 -5.02 3.60
N ARG A 99 -0.42 -4.91 3.28
CA ARG A 99 -1.01 -3.69 2.75
C ARG A 99 -2.43 -3.51 3.25
N ILE A 100 -2.78 -2.27 3.58
CA ILE A 100 -4.15 -1.88 3.93
C ILE A 100 -4.57 -0.74 3.02
N THR A 101 -5.68 -0.90 2.32
CA THR A 101 -6.27 0.12 1.46
C THR A 101 -7.66 0.46 1.97
N VAL A 102 -7.90 1.72 2.33
CA VAL A 102 -9.23 2.22 2.71
C VAL A 102 -9.74 3.15 1.61
N LYS A 103 -10.93 2.87 1.06
CA LYS A 103 -11.57 3.71 0.04
C LYS A 103 -12.94 4.17 0.53
N ALA A 104 -13.25 5.45 0.38
CA ALA A 104 -14.60 5.95 0.61
C ALA A 104 -15.46 5.72 -0.62
N ALA A 105 -16.73 5.34 -0.42
CA ALA A 105 -17.71 5.25 -1.50
C ALA A 105 -18.23 6.64 -1.93
N ALA A 106 -18.29 7.58 -1.00
CA ALA A 106 -18.75 8.95 -1.26
C ALA A 106 -17.62 9.89 -1.72
N PRO A 107 -17.95 10.95 -2.47
CA PRO A 107 -16.99 12.02 -2.79
C PRO A 107 -16.49 12.74 -1.53
N VAL A 108 -15.44 13.54 -1.70
CA VAL A 108 -14.83 14.31 -0.62
C VAL A 108 -15.85 15.26 0.03
N SER A 109 -15.93 15.19 1.36
CA SER A 109 -16.71 16.09 2.21
C SER A 109 -16.05 16.15 3.59
N ASP A 110 -16.39 17.15 4.41
CA ASP A 110 -15.82 17.26 5.76
C ASP A 110 -16.10 16.03 6.64
N ALA A 111 -17.28 15.43 6.45
CA ALA A 111 -17.68 14.23 7.17
C ALA A 111 -16.85 13.01 6.73
N VAL A 112 -16.67 12.82 5.41
CA VAL A 112 -15.80 11.77 4.86
C VAL A 112 -14.35 11.97 5.32
N LEU A 113 -13.82 13.20 5.26
CA LEU A 113 -12.47 13.51 5.72
C LEU A 113 -12.28 13.30 7.22
N ARG A 114 -13.31 13.57 8.04
CA ARG A 114 -13.26 13.26 9.48
C ARG A 114 -13.12 11.76 9.71
N ASP A 115 -13.93 10.95 9.05
CA ASP A 115 -13.90 9.50 9.20
C ASP A 115 -12.57 8.93 8.66
N MET A 116 -12.07 9.44 7.53
CA MET A 116 -10.75 9.08 6.99
C MET A 116 -9.60 9.47 7.93
N ARG A 117 -9.67 10.62 8.60
CA ARG A 117 -8.69 10.98 9.65
C ARG A 117 -8.78 10.05 10.86
N CYS A 118 -9.98 9.61 11.23
CA CYS A 118 -10.19 8.66 12.33
C CYS A 118 -9.59 7.29 12.01
N ILE A 119 -9.83 6.73 10.83
CA ILE A 119 -9.22 5.45 10.43
C ILE A 119 -7.71 5.58 10.27
N THR A 120 -7.20 6.68 9.71
CA THR A 120 -5.76 6.95 9.60
C THR A 120 -5.10 6.98 10.99
N TYR A 121 -5.72 7.67 11.95
CA TYR A 121 -5.26 7.71 13.34
C TYR A 121 -5.21 6.31 13.97
N ALA A 122 -6.28 5.52 13.80
CA ALA A 122 -6.34 4.17 14.36
C ALA A 122 -5.28 3.25 13.75
N LEU A 123 -5.06 3.33 12.43
CA LEU A 123 -4.04 2.57 11.72
C LEU A 123 -2.62 2.96 12.15
N MET A 124 -2.31 4.26 12.25
CA MET A 124 -1.02 4.76 12.78
C MET A 124 -0.74 4.25 14.19
N ARG A 125 -1.78 4.10 15.02
CA ARG A 125 -1.66 3.54 16.38
C ARG A 125 -1.54 2.02 16.38
N ALA A 126 -2.16 1.34 15.42
CA ALA A 126 -2.18 -0.12 15.32
C ALA A 126 -0.89 -0.71 14.74
N VAL A 127 -0.31 -0.08 13.71
CA VAL A 127 0.89 -0.58 13.01
C VAL A 127 2.20 -0.18 13.69
N GLU A 128 2.20 0.91 14.47
CA GLU A 128 3.37 1.37 15.24
C GLU A 128 3.08 1.49 16.75
N PRO A 129 2.56 0.44 17.43
CA PRO A 129 2.04 0.55 18.80
C PRO A 129 3.11 0.89 19.84
N LYS A 130 4.39 0.61 19.56
CA LYS A 130 5.52 0.91 20.45
C LYS A 130 5.94 2.39 20.42
N TYR A 131 5.73 3.07 19.30
CA TYR A 131 6.23 4.43 19.06
C TYR A 131 5.11 5.47 18.97
N SER A 132 3.92 5.05 18.53
CA SER A 132 2.80 5.92 18.25
C SER A 132 2.08 6.36 19.52
N VAL A 133 2.04 7.67 19.81
CA VAL A 133 1.23 8.29 20.87
C VAL A 133 0.02 9.02 20.31
N SER A 134 -1.07 9.15 21.09
CA SER A 134 -2.35 9.67 20.57
C SER A 134 -2.26 11.05 19.94
N HIS A 135 -1.56 12.00 20.58
CA HIS A 135 -1.39 13.35 20.03
C HIS A 135 -0.61 13.34 18.70
N LEU A 136 0.45 12.54 18.62
CA LEU A 136 1.28 12.44 17.41
C LEU A 136 0.50 11.82 16.25
N ALA A 137 -0.20 10.72 16.48
CA ALA A 137 -1.02 10.08 15.46
C ALA A 137 -2.15 11.01 14.98
N LEU A 138 -2.79 11.76 15.90
CA LEU A 138 -3.88 12.66 15.57
C LEU A 138 -3.42 13.90 14.79
N SER A 139 -2.29 14.50 15.19
CA SER A 139 -1.72 15.65 14.47
C SER A 139 -1.20 15.23 13.09
N THR A 140 -0.54 14.07 13.01
CA THR A 140 -0.01 13.55 11.74
C THR A 140 -1.14 13.16 10.79
N SER A 141 -2.20 12.50 11.25
CA SER A 141 -3.35 12.18 10.39
C SER A 141 -3.99 13.44 9.82
N LYS A 142 -4.16 14.50 10.62
CA LYS A 142 -4.66 15.80 10.13
C LYS A 142 -3.74 16.41 9.07
N GLN A 143 -2.43 16.37 9.28
CA GLN A 143 -1.46 16.93 8.35
C GLN A 143 -1.44 16.19 7.02
N LEU A 144 -1.50 14.86 7.07
CA LEU A 144 -1.51 13.97 5.90
C LEU A 144 -2.64 14.35 4.93
N TRP A 145 -3.88 14.41 5.45
CA TRP A 145 -5.07 14.77 4.65
C TRP A 145 -5.10 16.24 4.22
N ARG A 146 -4.46 17.16 4.98
CA ARG A 146 -4.34 18.56 4.58
C ARG A 146 -3.39 18.73 3.39
N ARG A 147 -2.28 17.99 3.39
CA ARG A 147 -1.28 18.06 2.30
C ARG A 147 -1.79 17.42 1.01
N ALA A 148 -2.71 16.47 1.11
CA ALA A 148 -3.32 15.79 -0.03
C ALA A 148 -4.35 16.63 -0.84
N GLN A 149 -4.49 17.93 -0.53
CA GLN A 149 -5.52 18.78 -1.14
C GLN A 149 -5.31 19.03 -2.64
N SER A 150 -4.05 19.12 -3.09
CA SER A 150 -3.71 19.38 -4.49
C SER A 150 -3.31 18.12 -5.25
N GLU A 151 -2.65 17.18 -4.59
CA GLU A 151 -2.11 15.96 -5.19
C GLU A 151 -2.03 14.83 -4.15
N PRO A 152 -1.89 13.56 -4.57
CA PRO A 152 -1.62 12.47 -3.64
C PRO A 152 -0.39 12.77 -2.77
N TYR A 153 -0.49 12.52 -1.47
CA TYR A 153 0.58 12.80 -0.51
C TYR A 153 0.94 11.54 0.26
N CYS A 154 2.24 11.24 0.31
CA CYS A 154 2.79 10.12 1.06
C CYS A 154 3.72 10.61 2.17
N GLN A 155 3.61 10.01 3.35
CA GLN A 155 4.50 10.27 4.46
C GLN A 155 4.81 8.99 5.22
N LEU A 156 6.07 8.84 5.63
CA LEU A 156 6.46 7.82 6.60
C LEU A 156 5.98 8.21 8.00
N TYR A 157 5.36 7.25 8.68
CA TYR A 157 5.06 7.28 10.09
C TYR A 157 5.89 6.19 10.75
N PHE A 158 7.08 6.58 11.25
CA PHE A 158 8.16 5.67 11.63
C PHE A 158 8.58 4.78 10.45
N PHE A 159 8.22 3.48 10.47
CA PHE A 159 8.62 2.50 9.47
C PHE A 159 7.51 2.17 8.46
N THR A 160 6.37 2.86 8.55
CA THR A 160 5.19 2.56 7.73
C THR A 160 4.80 3.78 6.90
N ALA A 161 4.65 3.60 5.59
CA ALA A 161 4.19 4.62 4.67
C ALA A 161 2.66 4.75 4.71
N PHE A 162 2.18 5.99 4.76
CA PHE A 162 0.78 6.35 4.63
C PHE A 162 0.63 7.27 3.41
N GLU A 163 -0.04 6.78 2.38
CA GLU A 163 -0.35 7.55 1.17
C GLU A 163 -1.84 7.86 1.13
N VAL A 164 -2.19 9.11 0.86
CA VAL A 164 -3.58 9.58 0.76
C VAL A 164 -3.82 10.39 -0.50
N ARG A 165 -5.05 10.33 -0.98
CA ARG A 165 -5.53 11.10 -2.14
C ARG A 165 -7.02 11.42 -1.97
N LEU A 166 -7.49 12.48 -2.63
CA LEU A 166 -8.89 12.95 -2.52
C LEU A 166 -9.79 12.54 -3.71
N ALA A 167 -9.22 12.01 -4.80
CA ALA A 167 -9.97 11.59 -5.98
C ALA A 167 -9.41 10.27 -6.57
N PRO A 168 -10.01 9.10 -6.25
CA PRO A 168 -11.05 8.91 -5.22
C PRO A 168 -10.48 9.12 -3.81
N VAL A 169 -11.34 9.36 -2.81
CA VAL A 169 -10.87 9.48 -1.42
C VAL A 169 -10.34 8.14 -0.93
N GLN A 170 -9.02 8.06 -0.73
CA GLN A 170 -8.33 6.81 -0.46
C GLN A 170 -7.14 7.01 0.49
N LEU A 171 -6.93 6.01 1.34
CA LEU A 171 -5.72 5.80 2.13
C LEU A 171 -5.08 4.46 1.73
N VAL A 172 -3.76 4.44 1.61
CA VAL A 172 -2.94 3.23 1.45
C VAL A 172 -1.91 3.22 2.57
N VAL A 173 -1.73 2.06 3.20
CA VAL A 173 -0.75 1.82 4.26
C VAL A 173 0.10 0.61 3.88
N GLN A 174 1.41 0.77 3.85
CA GLN A 174 2.37 -0.27 3.46
C GLN A 174 3.76 0.01 4.04
N ARG A 175 4.65 -1.00 4.05
CA ARG A 175 6.07 -0.85 4.40
C ARG A 175 6.96 -1.02 3.18
#